data_AF-A0A135VT19-F1
#
_entry.id   AF-A0A135VT19-F1
#
_cell.length_a   1.000
_cell.length_b   1.000
_cell.length_c   1.000
_cell.angle_alpha   90.00
_cell.angle_beta   90.00
_cell.angle_gamma   90.00
#
_symmetry.space_group_name_H-M   'P 1'
#
loop_
_entity.id
_entity.type
_entity.pdbx_description
1 polymer ?
#
loop_
_entity_poly.entity_id
_entity_poly.type
_entity_poly.pdbx_seq_one_letter_code
_entity_poly.pdbx_strand_id
1 'polypeptide(L)'
;MLQAIWEDYIWGIPGLLIGFIIGYAIGGTKSLRNSDRVLLMAAFGLLGGTIIAFLISSFYQVGTFEILLSIIATFGGIIFGAAFHWERPPPPPPKRHVIFEPDEDDEFDREIEEAFKGKY
;
A
#
# COMPACT_ATOMS: atom_id res chain seq x y z
N MET A 1 22.04 0.31 36.06
CA MET A 1 21.99 1.01 34.76
C MET A 1 21.65 0.05 33.61
N LEU A 2 22.38 -1.07 33.43
CA LEU A 2 22.07 -2.06 32.38
C LEU A 2 20.70 -2.74 32.52
N GLN A 3 20.23 -3.03 33.74
CA GLN A 3 18.89 -3.62 33.95
C GLN A 3 17.75 -2.70 33.52
N ALA A 4 17.84 -1.39 33.77
CA ALA A 4 16.83 -0.43 33.34
C ALA A 4 16.73 -0.34 31.82
N ILE A 5 17.88 -0.35 31.14
CA ILE A 5 17.91 -0.37 29.66
C ILE A 5 17.25 -1.65 29.13
N TRP A 6 17.44 -2.80 29.78
CA TRP A 6 16.88 -4.06 29.31
C TRP A 6 15.35 -4.11 29.38
N GLU A 7 14.77 -3.56 30.44
CA GLU A 7 13.32 -3.50 30.61
C GLU A 7 12.66 -2.59 29.57
N ASP A 8 13.28 -1.46 29.24
CA ASP A 8 12.74 -0.51 28.26
C ASP A 8 12.71 -1.07 26.83
N TYR A 9 13.69 -1.90 26.46
CA TYR A 9 13.79 -2.49 25.12
C TYR A 9 12.81 -3.64 24.88
N ILE A 10 12.38 -4.34 25.93
CA ILE A 10 11.47 -5.50 25.80
C ILE A 10 10.09 -5.07 25.24
N TRP A 11 9.65 -3.84 25.51
CA TRP A 11 8.35 -3.33 25.09
C TRP A 11 8.20 -3.15 23.58
N GLY A 12 9.31 -2.95 22.85
CA GLY A 12 9.30 -2.84 21.39
C GLY A 12 9.18 -4.18 20.67
N ILE A 13 9.51 -5.30 21.32
CA ILE A 13 9.59 -6.62 20.69
C ILE A 13 8.23 -7.09 20.13
N PRO A 14 7.11 -7.02 20.88
CA PRO A 14 5.80 -7.39 20.33
C PRO A 14 5.42 -6.55 19.12
N GLY A 15 5.69 -5.24 19.18
CA GLY A 15 5.49 -4.31 18.06
C GLY A 15 6.25 -4.74 16.81
N LEU A 16 7.53 -5.07 16.98
CA LEU A 16 8.40 -5.50 15.89
C LEU A 16 7.97 -6.84 15.28
N LEU A 17 7.57 -7.82 16.10
CA LEU A 17 7.11 -9.13 15.61
C LEU A 17 5.79 -9.03 14.85
N ILE A 18 4.80 -8.30 15.40
CA ILE A 18 3.53 -8.09 14.71
C ILE A 18 3.75 -7.29 13.43
N GLY A 19 4.58 -6.25 13.49
CA GLY A 19 4.96 -5.49 12.31
C GLY A 19 5.58 -6.38 11.23
N PHE A 20 6.50 -7.27 11.60
CA PHE A 20 7.13 -8.20 10.67
C PHE A 20 6.11 -9.10 9.95
N ILE A 21 5.19 -9.70 10.70
CA ILE A 21 4.15 -10.57 10.12
C ILE A 21 3.27 -9.79 9.14
N ILE A 22 2.85 -8.57 9.52
CA ILE A 22 2.04 -7.71 8.65
C ILE A 22 2.81 -7.33 7.40
N GLY A 23 4.06 -6.88 7.55
CA GLY A 23 4.93 -6.52 6.44
C GLY A 23 5.16 -7.65 5.46
N TYR A 24 5.45 -8.85 5.98
CA TYR A 24 5.62 -10.07 5.20
C TYR A 24 4.34 -10.42 4.44
N ALA A 25 3.19 -10.41 5.13
CA ALA A 25 1.90 -10.72 4.52
C ALA A 25 1.54 -9.74 3.40
N ILE A 26 1.63 -8.42 3.65
CA ILE A 26 1.30 -7.39 2.65
C ILE A 26 2.33 -7.39 1.50
N GLY A 27 3.61 -7.56 1.80
CA GLY A 27 4.68 -7.62 0.80
C GLY A 27 4.46 -8.72 -0.23
N GLY A 28 3.96 -9.88 0.20
CA GLY A 28 3.67 -11.03 -0.65
C GLY A 28 2.37 -10.94 -1.47
N THR A 29 1.56 -9.89 -1.30
CA THR A 29 0.25 -9.82 -1.99
C THR A 29 0.37 -9.35 -3.43
N LYS A 30 0.34 -10.27 -4.40
CA LYS A 30 0.36 -9.90 -5.84
C LYS A 30 -0.84 -9.05 -6.27
N SER A 31 -2.03 -9.20 -5.68
CA SER A 31 -3.23 -8.49 -6.12
C SER A 31 -3.19 -6.97 -5.91
N LEU A 32 -2.32 -6.47 -5.02
CA LEU A 32 -2.28 -5.06 -4.64
C LEU A 32 -1.26 -4.28 -5.45
N ARG A 33 -1.61 -3.04 -5.81
CA ARG A 33 -0.67 -2.07 -6.36
C ARG A 33 0.34 -1.66 -5.28
N ASN A 34 1.54 -1.25 -5.70
CA ASN A 34 2.57 -0.78 -4.77
C ASN A 34 2.07 0.41 -3.91
N SER A 35 1.26 1.30 -4.47
CA SER A 35 0.63 2.41 -3.72
C SER A 35 -0.24 1.91 -2.58
N ASP A 36 -1.06 0.89 -2.85
CA ASP A 36 -2.04 0.36 -1.91
C ASP A 36 -1.33 -0.40 -0.80
N ARG A 37 -0.27 -1.14 -1.14
CA ARG A 37 0.60 -1.79 -0.15
C ARG A 37 1.25 -0.79 0.79
N VAL A 38 1.83 0.29 0.26
CA VAL A 38 2.45 1.34 1.09
C VAL A 38 1.43 2.02 1.99
N LEU A 39 0.23 2.31 1.46
CA LEU A 39 -0.86 2.91 2.24
C LEU A 39 -1.32 1.97 3.37
N LEU A 40 -1.50 0.68 3.08
CA LEU A 40 -1.86 -0.32 4.08
C LEU A 40 -0.76 -0.46 5.13
N MET A 41 0.50 -0.53 4.72
CA MET A 41 1.64 -0.57 5.64
C MET A 41 1.68 0.64 6.57
N ALA A 42 1.40 1.84 6.07
CA ALA A 42 1.31 3.05 6.88
C ALA A 42 0.14 2.99 7.88
N ALA A 43 -1.04 2.56 7.42
CA ALA A 43 -2.22 2.43 8.27
C ALA A 43 -2.02 1.39 9.38
N PHE A 44 -1.50 0.20 9.03
CA PHE A 44 -1.21 -0.86 10.00
C PHE A 44 -0.03 -0.51 10.92
N GLY A 45 0.94 0.26 10.47
CA GLY A 45 2.05 0.73 11.32
C GLY A 45 1.55 1.65 12.44
N LEU A 46 0.72 2.65 12.09
CA LEU A 46 0.11 3.55 13.08
C LEU A 46 -0.86 2.81 14.00
N LEU A 47 -1.83 2.07 13.44
CA LEU A 47 -2.83 1.37 14.23
C LEU A 47 -2.23 0.25 15.07
N GLY A 48 -1.30 -0.53 14.51
CA GLY A 48 -0.66 -1.65 15.19
C GLY A 48 0.11 -1.20 16.42
N GLY A 49 0.97 -0.18 16.29
CA GLY A 49 1.71 0.35 17.43
C GLY A 49 0.79 0.96 18.50
N THR A 50 -0.26 1.66 18.08
CA THR A 50 -1.23 2.26 19.02
C THR A 50 -2.03 1.18 19.77
N ILE A 51 -2.49 0.13 19.08
CA ILE A 51 -3.24 -0.99 19.69
C ILE A 51 -2.34 -1.74 20.68
N ILE A 52 -1.08 -2.01 20.31
CA ILE A 52 -0.14 -2.70 21.20
C ILE A 52 0.12 -1.87 22.45
N ALA A 53 0.35 -0.56 22.29
CA ALA A 53 0.55 0.33 23.42
C ALA A 53 -0.69 0.39 24.34
N PHE A 54 -1.90 0.41 23.78
CA PHE A 54 -3.14 0.33 24.57
C PHE A 54 -3.28 -1.00 25.32
N LEU A 55 -2.93 -2.11 24.70
CA LEU A 55 -2.95 -3.42 25.35
C LEU A 55 -1.98 -3.46 26.53
N ILE A 56 -0.76 -2.94 26.36
CA ILE A 56 0.23 -2.85 27.44
C ILE A 56 -0.26 -1.90 28.54
N SER A 57 -0.93 -0.80 28.16
CA SER A 57 -1.47 0.19 29.11
C SER A 57 -2.51 -0.38 30.08
N SER A 58 -3.10 -1.53 29.75
CA SER A 58 -4.03 -2.24 30.63
C SER A 58 -3.35 -2.91 31.83
N PHE A 59 -2.03 -3.12 31.76
CA PHE A 59 -1.24 -3.80 32.78
C PHE A 59 -0.20 -2.88 33.44
N TYR A 60 0.28 -1.88 32.71
CA TYR A 60 1.34 -0.97 33.15
C TYR A 60 1.02 0.47 32.76
N GLN A 61 1.55 1.44 33.50
CA GLN A 61 1.45 2.84 33.10
C GLN A 61 2.41 3.10 31.93
N VAL A 62 1.85 3.29 30.74
CA VAL A 62 2.62 3.53 29.51
C VAL A 62 2.69 5.04 29.28
N GLY A 63 3.90 5.59 29.19
CA GLY A 63 4.12 6.98 28.84
C GLY A 63 4.05 7.24 27.34
N THR A 64 4.07 8.52 26.96
CA THR A 64 4.03 8.93 25.55
C THR A 64 5.25 8.42 24.76
N PHE A 65 6.41 8.32 25.41
CA PHE A 65 7.64 7.87 24.78
C PHE A 65 7.57 6.39 24.37
N GLU A 66 6.99 5.55 25.23
CA GLU A 66 6.81 4.11 25.01
C GLU A 66 5.79 3.85 23.90
N ILE A 67 4.74 4.67 23.80
CA ILE A 67 3.79 4.63 22.67
C ILE A 67 4.53 4.91 21.35
N LEU A 68 5.38 5.95 21.31
CA LEU A 68 6.17 6.29 20.13
C LEU A 68 7.15 5.16 19.77
N LEU A 69 7.84 4.57 20.75
CA LEU A 69 8.71 3.43 20.53
C LEU A 69 7.95 2.22 19.99
N SER A 70 6.74 1.96 20.49
CA SER A 70 5.89 0.88 19.98
C SER A 70 5.52 1.09 18.52
N ILE A 71 5.11 2.31 18.15
CA ILE A 71 4.80 2.67 16.75
C ILE A 71 6.03 2.51 15.86
N ILE A 72 7.19 3.04 16.27
CA ILE A 72 8.44 2.93 15.50
C ILE A 72 8.84 1.46 15.36
N ALA A 73 8.74 0.66 16.42
CA ALA A 73 9.05 -0.76 16.38
C ALA A 73 8.13 -1.52 15.42
N THR A 74 6.83 -1.20 15.42
CA THR A 74 5.87 -1.78 14.45
C THR A 74 6.23 -1.40 13.02
N PHE A 75 6.56 -0.13 12.74
CA PHE A 75 7.02 0.29 11.42
C PHE A 75 8.32 -0.41 11.00
N GLY A 76 9.28 -0.55 11.92
CA GLY A 76 10.53 -1.28 11.70
C GLY A 76 10.27 -2.74 11.33
N GLY A 77 9.37 -3.40 12.07
CA GLY A 77 8.91 -4.74 11.73
C GLY A 77 8.28 -4.81 10.34
N ILE A 78 7.34 -3.90 10.04
CA ILE A 78 6.65 -3.87 8.73
C ILE A 78 7.64 -3.71 7.59
N ILE A 79 8.56 -2.75 7.67
CA ILE A 79 9.56 -2.51 6.64
C ILE A 79 10.45 -3.74 6.47
N PHE A 80 10.90 -4.35 7.58
CA PHE A 80 11.74 -5.54 7.54
C PHE A 80 11.04 -6.75 6.92
N GLY A 81 9.79 -7.02 7.32
CA GLY A 81 8.98 -8.10 6.77
C GLY A 81 8.65 -7.89 5.29
N ALA A 82 8.30 -6.65 4.92
CA ALA A 82 8.03 -6.26 3.55
C ALA A 82 9.27 -6.43 2.66
N ALA A 83 10.45 -6.01 3.13
CA ALA A 83 11.70 -6.17 2.41
C ALA A 83 12.06 -7.65 2.19
N PHE A 84 11.74 -8.52 3.15
CA PHE A 84 12.04 -9.95 3.05
C PHE A 84 11.17 -10.68 2.02
N HIS A 85 9.92 -10.25 1.84
CA HIS A 85 8.96 -10.90 0.93
C HIS A 85 8.30 -9.91 -0.03
N TRP A 86 9.06 -8.99 -0.64
CA TRP A 86 8.49 -8.04 -1.58
C TRP A 86 8.25 -8.67 -2.96
N GLU A 87 7.00 -9.01 -3.28
CA GLU A 87 6.66 -9.56 -4.60
C GLU A 87 6.25 -8.47 -5.59
N ARG A 88 6.67 -8.57 -6.86
CA ARG A 88 6.26 -7.57 -7.87
C ARG A 88 4.76 -7.69 -8.18
N PRO A 89 4.01 -6.58 -8.27
CA PRO A 89 2.62 -6.62 -8.70
C PRO A 89 2.51 -7.11 -10.16
N PRO A 90 1.39 -7.73 -10.55
CA PRO A 90 1.15 -8.22 -11.89
C PRO A 90 1.15 -7.05 -12.88
N PRO A 91 1.54 -7.30 -14.14
CA PRO A 91 1.47 -6.29 -15.17
C PRO A 91 0.03 -5.79 -15.32
N PRO A 92 -0.16 -4.48 -15.56
CA PRO A 92 -1.50 -3.95 -15.81
C PRO A 92 -2.13 -4.66 -17.01
N PRO A 93 -3.47 -4.87 -17.01
CA PRO A 93 -4.14 -5.46 -18.17
C PRO A 93 -3.87 -4.60 -19.41
N PRO A 94 -3.70 -5.23 -20.59
CA PRO A 94 -3.44 -4.49 -21.82
C PRO A 94 -4.56 -3.47 -22.05
N LYS A 95 -4.19 -2.20 -22.26
CA LYS A 95 -5.13 -1.15 -22.64
C LYS A 95 -5.76 -1.54 -23.97
N ARG A 96 -7.03 -1.96 -23.96
CA ARG A 96 -7.83 -2.09 -25.20
C ARG A 96 -7.93 -0.69 -25.80
N HIS A 97 -7.12 -0.41 -26.81
CA HIS A 97 -7.41 0.70 -27.70
C HIS A 97 -8.66 0.29 -28.45
N VAL A 98 -9.75 1.03 -28.26
CA VAL A 98 -10.86 0.98 -29.20
C VAL A 98 -10.28 1.57 -30.47
N ILE A 99 -9.87 0.70 -31.39
CA ILE A 99 -9.63 1.10 -32.77
C ILE A 99 -11.04 1.39 -33.28
N PHE A 100 -11.37 2.68 -33.38
CA PHE A 100 -12.46 3.09 -34.24
C PHE A 100 -11.97 2.74 -35.64
N GLU A 101 -12.35 1.57 -36.13
CA GLU A 101 -12.42 1.37 -37.57
C GLU A 101 -13.43 2.42 -38.03
N PRO A 102 -13.02 3.45 -38.80
CA PRO A 102 -14.02 4.25 -39.47
C PRO A 102 -14.79 3.24 -40.31
N ASP A 103 -16.04 2.99 -39.93
CA ASP A 103 -16.97 2.37 -40.86
C ASP A 103 -16.79 3.19 -42.15
N GLU A 104 -16.44 2.51 -43.24
CA GLU A 104 -16.39 3.09 -44.58
C GLU A 104 -17.84 3.48 -44.93
N ASP A 105 -18.32 4.54 -44.29
CA ASP A 105 -19.64 5.12 -44.48
C ASP A 105 -19.54 5.84 -45.82
N ASP A 106 -19.81 5.08 -46.90
CA ASP A 106 -20.05 5.58 -48.25
C ASP A 106 -21.05 6.77 -48.23
N GLU A 107 -21.85 6.88 -47.18
CA GLU A 107 -22.78 7.98 -46.92
C GLU A 107 -22.07 9.31 -46.59
N PHE A 108 -20.95 9.31 -45.85
CA PHE A 108 -20.16 10.52 -45.58
C PHE A 108 -19.48 11.05 -46.86
N ASP A 109 -18.93 10.14 -47.67
CA ASP A 109 -18.33 10.50 -48.96
C ASP A 109 -19.37 11.01 -49.97
N ARG A 110 -20.60 10.45 -49.94
CA ARG A 110 -21.73 10.94 -50.75
C ARG A 110 -22.16 12.35 -50.34
N GLU A 111 -22.24 12.63 -49.04
CA GLU A 111 -22.59 13.97 -48.54
C GLU A 111 -21.52 15.02 -48.89
N ILE A 112 -20.23 14.65 -48.86
CA ILE A 112 -19.12 15.53 -49.29
C ILE A 112 -19.21 15.80 -50.80
N GLU A 113 -19.50 14.79 -51.62
CA GLU A 113 -19.58 14.94 -53.07
C GLU A 113 -20.78 15.80 -53.51
N GLU A 114 -21.94 15.66 -52.83
CA GLU A 114 -23.11 16.53 -53.05
C GLU A 114 -22.84 17.99 -52.64
N ALA A 115 -22.10 18.21 -51.54
CA ALA A 115 -21.72 19.55 -51.09
C ALA A 115 -20.73 20.26 -52.04
N PHE A 116 -19.85 19.51 -52.70
CA PHE A 116 -18.88 20.06 -53.66
C PHE A 116 -19.41 20.18 -55.10
N LYS A 117 -20.36 19.35 -55.53
CA LYS A 117 -21.00 19.47 -56.87
C LYS A 117 -21.95 20.67 -56.99
N GLY A 118 -22.32 21.34 -55.89
CA GLY A 118 -23.20 22.51 -55.88
C GLY A 118 -22.55 23.87 -56.18
N LYS A 119 -21.25 23.92 -56.53
CA LYS A 119 -20.53 25.17 -56.83
C LYS A 119 -19.71 25.10 -58.12
N TYR A 120 -20.34 24.81 -59.25
CA TYR A 120 -19.93 25.30 -60.58
C TYR A 120 -21.14 25.39 -61.50
#